data_AF-A0A098M501-F1
#
_entry.id   AF-A0A098M501-F1
#
_cell.length_a   1.000
_cell.length_b   1.000
_cell.length_c   1.000
_cell.angle_alpha   90.00
_cell.angle_beta   90.00
_cell.angle_gamma   90.00
#
_symmetry.space_group_name_H-M   'P 1'
#
loop_
_entity.id
_entity.type
_entity.pdbx_description
1 polymer ?
#
loop_
_entity_poly.entity_id
_entity_poly.type
_entity_poly.pdbx_seq_one_letter_code
_entity_poly.pdbx_strand_id
1 'polypeptide(L)'
;MEQHVTEEWEKFSALLSKISGYNEAIGLLHWDLRTGAPRKGAEVRSRTVGMLSGESFRLETSAEMGRFTEFFSRPAIMNQLTDIQNKIVKDCRKEYERSKSIPPERYEEYAVLAAHTETMWEAAKENNDFASFEPFLSKIVDFKKEFIDYWGVKETRYDTLLDMYEPDLTVKKVDEVFSRLRSRLVPLVEAIAASPNKPDTEFLNRIFEKDQQEKFGLFILEQMGYDFDAGRLDESVHPFATGLNPGDVRITTNYLLDNVTSAVFSSLHEGGHALYEQNINKELVGTPLAQGASMGIHESQSRLWENMIGRSLPFWQRYFNDLQQHFPAQLVNVEVEDFYRAINNVSNSFIRIEADELTYNLHIIIRYEIEKLIFNEGLDVKDLPAVWNAKYQEYLGITPPTDSLGVLQDVHWSGGDFGYFASYSLGNMYAAQMLNTLRKELPEFDEWIAAGNLLPIKEWLTDKIYQYGQSLTPSQIIEQVTGEPLNPDYLADYLEKKYTELYKL
;
A
#
# COMPACT_ATOMS: atom_id res chain seq x y z
N MET A 1 -1.28 35.39 13.61
CA MET A 1 -2.37 35.76 12.68
C MET A 1 -3.06 37.02 13.18
N GLU A 2 -3.34 37.96 12.26
CA GLU A 2 -4.29 39.05 12.49
C GLU A 2 -5.70 38.48 12.75
N GLN A 3 -6.55 39.24 13.45
CA GLN A 3 -7.88 38.76 13.86
C GLN A 3 -8.72 38.24 12.69
N HIS A 4 -8.76 38.98 11.58
CA HIS A 4 -9.50 38.57 10.39
C HIS A 4 -8.98 37.24 9.79
N VAL A 5 -7.66 37.02 9.83
CA VAL A 5 -7.03 35.78 9.32
C VAL A 5 -7.42 34.60 10.21
N THR A 6 -7.43 34.79 11.53
CA THR A 6 -7.91 33.78 12.49
C THR A 6 -9.38 33.43 12.25
N GLU A 7 -10.26 34.42 12.08
CA GLU A 7 -11.68 34.19 11.82
C GLU A 7 -11.94 33.44 10.51
N GLU A 8 -11.17 33.71 9.45
CA GLU A 8 -11.26 32.94 8.21
C GLU A 8 -10.70 31.52 8.39
N TRP A 9 -9.65 31.35 9.21
CA TRP A 9 -9.04 30.04 9.45
C TRP A 9 -10.00 29.11 10.20
N GLU A 10 -10.74 29.64 11.17
CA GLU A 10 -11.77 28.89 11.89
C GLU A 10 -12.86 28.38 10.94
N LYS A 11 -13.32 29.21 9.99
CA LYS A 11 -14.31 28.80 8.99
C LYS A 11 -13.75 27.76 8.01
N PHE A 12 -12.50 27.94 7.57
CA PHE A 12 -11.85 26.97 6.70
C PHE A 12 -11.66 25.62 7.41
N SER A 13 -11.21 25.64 8.66
CA SER A 13 -11.07 24.44 9.50
C SER A 13 -12.41 23.73 9.71
N ALA A 14 -13.50 24.47 9.92
CA ALA A 14 -14.83 23.90 10.03
C ALA A 14 -15.30 23.21 8.74
N LEU A 15 -14.96 23.77 7.57
CA LEU A 15 -15.22 23.13 6.27
C LEU A 15 -14.41 21.82 6.12
N LEU A 16 -13.13 21.85 6.48
CA LEU A 16 -12.26 20.66 6.43
C LEU A 16 -12.75 19.56 7.38
N SER A 17 -13.13 19.91 8.61
CA SER A 17 -13.69 18.96 9.57
C SER A 17 -15.00 18.34 9.07
N LYS A 18 -15.84 19.13 8.38
CA LYS A 18 -17.06 18.61 7.75
C LYS A 18 -16.75 17.59 6.64
N ILE A 19 -15.77 17.88 5.78
CA ILE A 19 -15.31 16.95 4.73
C ILE A 19 -14.75 15.67 5.37
N SER A 20 -13.90 15.81 6.38
CA SER A 20 -13.35 14.68 7.15
C SER A 20 -14.45 13.79 7.74
N GLY A 21 -15.52 14.37 8.28
CA GLY A 21 -16.66 13.61 8.80
C GLY A 21 -17.44 12.85 7.73
N TYR A 22 -17.54 13.37 6.49
CA TYR A 22 -18.09 12.60 5.37
C TYR A 22 -17.18 11.42 5.02
N ASN A 23 -15.86 11.66 4.93
CA ASN A 23 -14.89 10.63 4.58
C ASN A 23 -14.83 9.50 5.61
N GLU A 24 -14.93 9.83 6.91
CA GLU A 24 -15.07 8.85 8.00
C GLU A 24 -16.33 7.98 7.81
N ALA A 25 -17.48 8.60 7.57
CA ALA A 25 -18.74 7.87 7.36
C ALA A 25 -18.66 6.96 6.12
N ILE A 26 -18.06 7.45 5.03
CA ILE A 26 -17.83 6.67 3.81
C ILE A 26 -16.92 5.47 4.10
N GLY A 27 -15.79 5.69 4.79
CA GLY A 27 -14.86 4.63 5.19
C GLY A 27 -15.54 3.54 6.04
N LEU A 28 -16.38 3.93 7.00
CA LEU A 28 -17.14 2.98 7.81
C LEU A 28 -18.13 2.14 6.98
N LEU A 29 -18.80 2.76 6.00
CA LEU A 29 -19.71 2.05 5.11
C LEU A 29 -18.98 1.07 4.19
N HIS A 30 -17.77 1.43 3.72
CA HIS A 30 -16.89 0.52 2.99
C HIS A 30 -16.41 -0.64 3.84
N TRP A 31 -16.01 -0.37 5.08
CA TRP A 31 -15.62 -1.41 6.03
C TRP A 31 -16.76 -2.40 6.26
N ASP A 32 -17.98 -1.92 6.57
CA ASP A 32 -19.13 -2.80 6.85
C ASP A 32 -19.52 -3.65 5.62
N LEU A 33 -19.36 -3.11 4.41
CA LEU A 33 -19.54 -3.84 3.15
C LEU A 33 -18.61 -5.05 3.00
N ARG A 34 -17.51 -5.13 3.76
CA ARG A 34 -16.50 -6.18 3.68
C ARG A 34 -16.49 -7.12 4.89
N THR A 35 -17.11 -6.73 6.01
CA THR A 35 -17.00 -7.46 7.28
C THR A 35 -18.33 -7.99 7.84
N GLY A 36 -19.48 -7.56 7.31
CA GLY A 36 -20.76 -8.08 7.83
C GLY A 36 -22.04 -7.66 7.12
N ALA A 37 -22.00 -6.71 6.18
CA ALA A 37 -23.19 -6.22 5.50
C ALA A 37 -23.98 -7.37 4.83
N PRO A 38 -25.31 -7.46 5.05
CA PRO A 38 -26.14 -8.44 4.34
C PRO A 38 -26.07 -8.25 2.83
N ARG A 39 -25.86 -9.34 2.08
CA ARG A 39 -25.72 -9.31 0.60
C ARG A 39 -26.85 -8.54 -0.12
N LYS A 40 -28.10 -8.69 0.35
CA LYS A 40 -29.27 -7.99 -0.23
C LYS A 40 -29.28 -6.48 0.02
N GLY A 41 -28.48 -5.98 0.96
CA GLY A 41 -28.33 -4.55 1.25
C GLY A 41 -27.19 -3.88 0.50
N ALA A 42 -26.30 -4.64 -0.15
CA ALA A 42 -25.09 -4.11 -0.78
C ALA A 42 -25.38 -3.03 -1.83
N GLU A 43 -26.36 -3.25 -2.70
CA GLU A 43 -26.73 -2.30 -3.75
C GLU A 43 -27.20 -0.93 -3.19
N VAL A 44 -28.07 -0.96 -2.17
CA VAL A 44 -28.55 0.25 -1.50
C VAL A 44 -27.38 0.96 -0.79
N ARG A 45 -26.50 0.18 -0.14
CA ARG A 45 -25.34 0.71 0.56
C ARG A 45 -24.36 1.40 -0.39
N SER A 46 -24.07 0.79 -1.54
CA SER A 46 -23.20 1.40 -2.57
C SER A 46 -23.79 2.71 -3.10
N ARG A 47 -25.12 2.82 -3.26
CA ARG A 47 -25.76 4.10 -3.58
C ARG A 47 -25.60 5.15 -2.48
N THR A 48 -25.72 4.76 -1.21
CA THR A 48 -25.48 5.66 -0.08
C THR A 48 -24.05 6.17 -0.06
N VAL A 49 -23.07 5.28 -0.27
CA VAL A 49 -21.66 5.65 -0.41
C VAL A 49 -21.50 6.69 -1.53
N GLY A 50 -22.00 6.40 -2.74
CA GLY A 50 -21.90 7.32 -3.87
C GLY A 50 -22.53 8.69 -3.61
N MET A 51 -23.68 8.72 -2.92
CA MET A 51 -24.32 9.98 -2.52
C MET A 51 -23.44 10.79 -1.55
N LEU A 52 -22.89 10.15 -0.51
CA LEU A 52 -22.04 10.82 0.48
C LEU A 52 -20.72 11.28 -0.14
N SER A 53 -20.09 10.46 -0.98
CA SER A 53 -18.91 10.85 -1.75
C SER A 53 -19.19 12.06 -2.64
N GLY A 54 -20.36 12.11 -3.28
CA GLY A 54 -20.79 13.26 -4.08
C GLY A 54 -21.07 14.53 -3.27
N GLU A 55 -21.49 14.44 -2.01
CA GLU A 55 -21.57 15.58 -1.10
C GLU A 55 -20.17 16.05 -0.67
N SER A 56 -19.27 15.13 -0.32
CA SER A 56 -17.89 15.44 0.05
C SER A 56 -17.16 16.17 -1.08
N PHE A 57 -17.21 15.60 -2.29
CA PHE A 57 -16.62 16.19 -3.50
C PHE A 57 -17.20 17.59 -3.83
N ARG A 58 -18.50 17.82 -3.59
CA ARG A 58 -19.12 19.14 -3.77
C ARG A 58 -18.56 20.18 -2.80
N LEU A 59 -18.21 19.80 -1.57
CA LEU A 59 -17.56 20.68 -0.61
C LEU A 59 -16.12 20.97 -1.03
N GLU A 60 -15.38 19.93 -1.41
CA GLU A 60 -13.99 20.01 -1.89
C GLU A 60 -13.85 20.86 -3.16
N THR A 61 -14.88 20.92 -4.01
CA THR A 61 -14.89 21.73 -5.24
C THR A 61 -15.79 22.96 -5.15
N SER A 62 -16.23 23.34 -3.95
CA SER A 62 -17.12 24.48 -3.76
C SER A 62 -16.43 25.82 -4.04
N ALA A 63 -17.23 26.84 -4.38
CA ALA A 63 -16.72 28.21 -4.49
C ALA A 63 -16.14 28.72 -3.15
N GLU A 64 -16.65 28.20 -2.04
CA GLU A 64 -16.14 28.49 -0.70
C GLU A 64 -14.72 27.93 -0.49
N MET A 65 -14.47 26.65 -0.87
CA MET A 65 -13.13 26.06 -0.86
C MET A 65 -12.16 26.85 -1.75
N GLY A 66 -12.59 27.22 -2.95
CA GLY A 66 -11.80 28.06 -3.86
C GLY A 66 -11.44 29.41 -3.24
N ARG A 67 -12.39 30.06 -2.57
CA ARG A 67 -12.17 31.34 -1.87
C ARG A 67 -11.15 31.20 -0.73
N PHE A 68 -11.26 30.15 0.08
CA PHE A 68 -10.31 29.90 1.18
C PHE A 68 -8.90 29.63 0.65
N THR A 69 -8.76 28.69 -0.28
CA THR A 69 -7.45 28.33 -0.86
C THR A 69 -6.80 29.53 -1.53
N GLU A 70 -7.55 30.36 -2.27
CA GLU A 70 -7.04 31.60 -2.85
C GLU A 70 -6.61 32.62 -1.78
N PHE A 71 -7.44 32.84 -0.76
CA PHE A 71 -7.17 33.79 0.32
C PHE A 71 -5.89 33.43 1.09
N PHE A 72 -5.78 32.18 1.56
CA PHE A 72 -4.65 31.73 2.36
C PHE A 72 -3.36 31.55 1.56
N SER A 73 -3.45 31.34 0.24
CA SER A 73 -2.26 31.26 -0.63
C SER A 73 -1.61 32.61 -0.93
N ARG A 74 -2.15 33.73 -0.44
CA ARG A 74 -1.55 35.05 -0.65
C ARG A 74 -0.28 35.17 0.19
N PRO A 75 0.85 35.65 -0.37
CA PRO A 75 2.12 35.72 0.37
C PRO A 75 2.04 36.46 1.72
N ALA A 76 1.25 37.54 1.79
CA ALA A 76 1.05 38.30 3.02
C ALA A 76 0.28 37.52 4.11
N ILE A 77 -0.53 36.54 3.72
CA ILE A 77 -1.30 35.69 4.64
C ILE A 77 -0.48 34.45 5.02
N MET A 78 0.20 33.81 4.05
CA MET A 78 1.07 32.65 4.31
C MET A 78 2.12 32.91 5.39
N ASN A 79 2.69 34.12 5.44
CA ASN A 79 3.65 34.53 6.46
C ASN A 79 3.07 34.60 7.89
N GLN A 80 1.75 34.51 8.04
CA GLN A 80 1.06 34.51 9.33
C GLN A 80 0.62 33.11 9.77
N LEU A 81 0.70 32.12 8.89
CA LEU A 81 0.31 30.73 9.12
C LEU A 81 1.49 29.91 9.65
N THR A 82 1.21 28.85 10.40
CA THR A 82 2.23 27.84 10.73
C THR A 82 2.58 27.00 9.50
N ASP A 83 3.66 26.23 9.57
CA ASP A 83 4.07 25.34 8.48
C ASP A 83 2.99 24.28 8.16
N ILE A 84 2.35 23.73 9.19
CA ILE A 84 1.22 22.78 9.05
C ILE A 84 0.04 23.45 8.34
N GLN A 85 -0.32 24.66 8.76
CA GLN A 85 -1.42 25.41 8.12
C GLN A 85 -1.11 25.73 6.66
N ASN A 86 0.13 26.12 6.35
CA ASN A 86 0.59 26.33 4.98
C ASN A 86 0.52 25.04 4.15
N LYS A 87 0.89 23.89 4.73
CA LYS A 87 0.77 22.58 4.05
C LYS A 87 -0.69 22.23 3.75
N ILE A 88 -1.60 22.38 4.71
CA ILE A 88 -3.05 22.17 4.52
C ILE A 88 -3.55 23.00 3.33
N VAL A 89 -3.24 24.29 3.31
CA VAL A 89 -3.68 25.20 2.24
C VAL A 89 -3.13 24.77 0.89
N LYS A 90 -1.84 24.42 0.82
CA LYS A 90 -1.19 23.97 -0.41
C LYS A 90 -1.83 22.70 -0.97
N ASP A 91 -2.10 21.71 -0.11
CA ASP A 91 -2.69 20.44 -0.53
C ASP A 91 -4.15 20.61 -0.95
N CYS A 92 -4.95 21.34 -0.15
CA CYS A 92 -6.33 21.65 -0.51
C CYS A 92 -6.42 22.40 -1.84
N ARG A 93 -5.49 23.32 -2.07
CA ARG A 93 -5.41 24.06 -3.33
C ARG A 93 -5.04 23.15 -4.51
N LYS A 94 -4.01 22.31 -4.35
CA LYS A 94 -3.60 21.31 -5.36
C LYS A 94 -4.80 20.43 -5.72
N GLU A 95 -5.53 19.93 -4.72
CA GLU A 95 -6.70 19.09 -4.93
C GLU A 95 -7.85 19.83 -5.60
N TYR A 96 -8.15 21.04 -5.13
CA TYR A 96 -9.20 21.89 -5.70
C TYR A 96 -8.94 22.19 -7.18
N GLU A 97 -7.73 22.63 -7.53
CA GLU A 97 -7.34 22.94 -8.91
C GLU A 97 -7.39 21.69 -9.79
N ARG A 98 -6.88 20.55 -9.28
CA ARG A 98 -6.92 19.26 -9.98
C ARG A 98 -8.35 18.80 -10.25
N SER A 99 -9.20 18.78 -9.23
CA SER A 99 -10.59 18.35 -9.34
C SER A 99 -11.42 19.27 -10.25
N LYS A 100 -11.13 20.58 -10.26
CA LYS A 100 -11.77 21.55 -11.15
C LYS A 100 -11.33 21.49 -12.61
N SER A 101 -10.16 20.90 -12.89
CA SER A 101 -9.61 20.85 -14.25
C SER A 101 -10.40 19.92 -15.18
N ILE A 102 -11.08 18.91 -14.63
CA ILE A 102 -11.89 17.96 -15.39
C ILE A 102 -13.34 18.47 -15.47
N PRO A 103 -13.94 18.56 -16.67
CA PRO A 103 -15.37 18.86 -16.79
C PRO A 103 -16.23 17.81 -16.06
N PRO A 104 -17.23 18.22 -15.24
CA PRO A 104 -18.04 17.28 -14.46
C PRO A 104 -18.68 16.16 -15.29
N GLU A 105 -19.21 16.48 -16.47
CA GLU A 105 -19.82 15.51 -17.39
C GLU A 105 -18.81 14.45 -17.86
N ARG A 106 -17.57 14.86 -18.16
CA ARG A 106 -16.49 13.94 -18.58
C ARG A 106 -16.08 13.02 -17.44
N TYR A 107 -16.01 13.54 -16.22
CA TYR A 107 -15.71 12.73 -15.04
C TYR A 107 -16.81 11.72 -14.74
N GLU A 108 -18.09 12.11 -14.87
CA GLU A 108 -19.23 11.21 -14.72
C GLU A 108 -19.20 10.06 -15.74
N GLU A 109 -18.92 10.36 -17.02
CA GLU A 109 -18.75 9.34 -18.05
C GLU A 109 -17.64 8.34 -17.70
N TYR A 110 -16.48 8.83 -17.22
CA TYR A 110 -15.39 7.99 -16.77
C TYR A 110 -15.78 7.12 -15.58
N ALA A 111 -16.45 7.69 -14.57
CA ALA A 111 -16.84 6.96 -13.35
C ALA A 111 -17.81 5.81 -13.67
N VAL A 112 -18.78 6.04 -14.56
CA VAL A 112 -19.69 4.99 -15.04
C VAL A 112 -18.93 3.91 -15.81
N LEU A 113 -18.00 4.33 -16.69
CA LEU A 113 -17.16 3.38 -17.44
C LEU A 113 -16.29 2.53 -16.51
N ALA A 114 -15.61 3.13 -15.53
CA ALA A 114 -14.71 2.44 -14.60
C ALA A 114 -15.47 1.37 -13.80
N ALA A 115 -16.61 1.72 -13.19
CA ALA A 115 -17.43 0.77 -12.44
C ALA A 115 -17.92 -0.40 -13.31
N HIS A 116 -18.31 -0.12 -14.56
CA HIS A 116 -18.70 -1.15 -15.50
C HIS A 116 -17.49 -2.01 -15.92
N THR A 117 -16.33 -1.39 -16.12
CA THR A 117 -15.10 -2.08 -16.55
C THR A 117 -14.57 -3.02 -15.48
N GLU A 118 -14.61 -2.65 -14.18
CA GLU A 118 -14.31 -3.55 -13.07
C GLU A 118 -15.22 -4.79 -13.06
N THR A 119 -16.52 -4.61 -13.28
CA THR A 119 -17.47 -5.74 -13.36
C THR A 119 -17.15 -6.65 -14.56
N MET A 120 -16.80 -6.07 -15.71
CA MET A 120 -16.40 -6.84 -16.90
C MET A 120 -15.06 -7.54 -16.70
N TRP A 121 -14.14 -6.94 -15.95
CA TRP A 121 -12.87 -7.55 -15.59
C TRP A 121 -13.06 -8.81 -14.75
N GLU A 122 -13.96 -8.82 -13.76
CA GLU A 122 -14.25 -10.00 -12.95
C GLU A 122 -14.66 -11.18 -13.84
N ALA A 123 -15.62 -10.94 -14.74
CA ALA A 123 -16.09 -11.95 -15.68
C ALA A 123 -15.00 -12.38 -16.68
N ALA A 124 -14.20 -11.46 -17.19
CA ALA A 124 -13.11 -11.75 -18.12
C ALA A 124 -12.00 -12.58 -17.46
N LYS A 125 -11.64 -12.26 -16.21
CA LYS A 125 -10.66 -13.01 -15.42
C LYS A 125 -11.16 -14.42 -15.13
N GLU A 126 -12.43 -14.58 -14.74
CA GLU A 126 -13.02 -15.89 -14.50
C GLU A 126 -13.04 -16.76 -15.76
N ASN A 127 -13.32 -16.17 -16.92
CA ASN A 127 -13.47 -16.89 -18.19
C ASN A 127 -12.19 -16.95 -19.06
N ASN A 128 -11.07 -16.38 -18.58
CA ASN A 128 -9.84 -16.24 -19.36
C ASN A 128 -10.06 -15.58 -20.74
N ASP A 129 -10.80 -14.46 -20.76
CA ASP A 129 -11.24 -13.80 -21.98
C ASP A 129 -10.80 -12.33 -22.03
N PHE A 130 -9.51 -12.10 -22.29
CA PHE A 130 -8.98 -10.75 -22.46
C PHE A 130 -9.60 -10.04 -23.67
N ALA A 131 -9.97 -10.76 -24.72
CA ALA A 131 -10.53 -10.17 -25.94
C ALA A 131 -11.85 -9.44 -25.69
N SER A 132 -12.71 -9.98 -24.81
CA SER A 132 -13.94 -9.30 -24.39
C SER A 132 -13.69 -8.09 -23.47
N PHE A 133 -12.57 -8.08 -22.74
CA PHE A 133 -12.20 -7.00 -21.81
C PHE A 133 -11.47 -5.84 -22.49
N GLU A 134 -10.65 -6.13 -23.50
CA GLU A 134 -9.79 -5.17 -24.21
C GLU A 134 -10.53 -3.87 -24.62
N PRO A 135 -11.74 -3.90 -25.20
CA PRO A 135 -12.41 -2.67 -25.63
C PRO A 135 -12.79 -1.73 -24.47
N PHE A 136 -12.99 -2.27 -23.26
CA PHE A 136 -13.28 -1.48 -22.07
C PHE A 136 -12.00 -0.87 -21.50
N LEU A 137 -10.94 -1.67 -21.40
CA LEU A 137 -9.63 -1.21 -20.95
C LEU A 137 -9.06 -0.12 -21.87
N SER A 138 -9.21 -0.26 -23.19
CA SER A 138 -8.85 0.77 -24.18
C SER A 138 -9.52 2.11 -23.90
N LYS A 139 -10.82 2.11 -23.59
CA LYS A 139 -11.53 3.35 -23.22
C LYS A 139 -11.04 3.94 -21.91
N ILE A 140 -10.73 3.12 -20.90
CA ILE A 140 -10.15 3.61 -19.64
C ILE A 140 -8.81 4.29 -19.91
N VAL A 141 -7.94 3.68 -20.72
CA VAL A 141 -6.64 4.26 -21.11
C VAL A 141 -6.83 5.58 -21.85
N ASP A 142 -7.80 5.68 -22.76
CA ASP A 142 -8.11 6.90 -23.49
C ASP A 142 -8.59 8.02 -22.56
N PHE A 143 -9.48 7.72 -21.62
CA PHE A 143 -9.90 8.69 -20.58
C PHE A 143 -8.72 9.15 -19.73
N LYS A 144 -7.82 8.24 -19.32
CA LYS A 144 -6.64 8.61 -18.54
C LYS A 144 -5.69 9.49 -19.34
N LYS A 145 -5.52 9.22 -20.65
CA LYS A 145 -4.77 10.11 -21.55
C LYS A 145 -5.42 11.48 -21.60
N GLU A 146 -6.73 11.58 -21.78
CA GLU A 146 -7.44 12.86 -21.76
C GLU A 146 -7.30 13.60 -20.42
N PHE A 147 -7.41 12.89 -19.30
CA PHE A 147 -7.28 13.50 -17.97
C PHE A 147 -5.88 14.04 -17.71
N ILE A 148 -4.83 13.39 -18.22
CA ILE A 148 -3.47 13.94 -18.19
C ILE A 148 -3.41 15.31 -18.90
N ASP A 149 -4.17 15.50 -19.99
CA ASP A 149 -4.20 16.78 -20.70
C ASP A 149 -4.94 17.88 -19.89
N TYR A 150 -5.92 17.50 -19.07
CA TYR A 150 -6.57 18.43 -18.12
C TYR A 150 -5.67 18.77 -16.92
N TRP A 151 -5.03 17.77 -16.32
CA TRP A 151 -4.16 17.94 -15.16
C TRP A 151 -2.83 18.61 -15.50
N GLY A 152 -2.41 18.51 -16.76
CA GLY A 152 -1.13 18.97 -17.25
C GLY A 152 -0.09 17.85 -17.25
N VAL A 153 0.65 17.79 -18.36
CA VAL A 153 1.82 16.91 -18.50
C VAL A 153 2.95 17.45 -17.63
N LYS A 154 3.56 16.58 -16.82
CA LYS A 154 4.82 16.88 -16.10
C LYS A 154 6.01 16.72 -17.06
N GLU A 155 7.10 16.05 -16.66
CA GLU A 155 8.21 15.78 -17.60
C GLU A 155 7.79 14.80 -18.70
N THR A 156 7.01 13.78 -18.33
CA THR A 156 6.33 12.83 -19.22
C THR A 156 4.84 12.72 -18.88
N ARG A 157 4.05 12.05 -19.74
CA ARG A 157 2.62 11.82 -19.48
C ARG A 157 2.43 10.91 -18.26
N TYR A 158 3.26 9.88 -18.16
CA TYR A 158 3.18 8.93 -17.05
C TYR A 158 3.57 9.55 -15.70
N ASP A 159 4.43 10.58 -15.68
CA ASP A 159 4.77 11.32 -14.45
C ASP A 159 3.57 12.00 -13.80
N THR A 160 2.61 12.46 -14.61
CA THR A 160 1.36 13.03 -14.09
C THR A 160 0.56 12.00 -13.30
N LEU A 161 0.59 10.72 -13.70
CA LEU A 161 -0.09 9.63 -13.01
C LEU A 161 0.69 9.14 -11.79
N LEU A 162 2.02 9.01 -11.89
CA LEU A 162 2.88 8.64 -10.76
C LEU A 162 2.74 9.63 -9.58
N ASP A 163 2.71 10.93 -9.86
CA ASP A 163 2.57 11.99 -8.84
C ASP A 163 1.25 11.93 -8.06
N MET A 164 0.24 11.21 -8.57
CA MET A 164 -1.05 11.08 -7.89
C MET A 164 -0.97 10.21 -6.65
N TYR A 165 -0.08 9.23 -6.65
CA TYR A 165 0.05 8.23 -5.60
C TYR A 165 1.33 8.40 -4.79
N GLU A 166 2.40 8.88 -5.42
CA GLU A 166 3.67 9.20 -4.78
C GLU A 166 4.11 10.60 -5.23
N PRO A 167 3.84 11.65 -4.42
CA PRO A 167 4.18 13.02 -4.76
C PRO A 167 5.65 13.19 -5.14
N ASP A 168 5.91 13.93 -6.23
CA ASP A 168 7.23 14.21 -6.79
C ASP A 168 7.98 12.99 -7.39
N LEU A 169 7.29 11.85 -7.55
CA LEU A 169 7.81 10.69 -8.28
C LEU A 169 7.82 10.95 -9.79
N THR A 170 8.86 10.47 -10.47
CA THR A 170 9.00 10.57 -11.92
C THR A 170 9.56 9.27 -12.50
N VAL A 171 9.30 9.03 -13.77
CA VAL A 171 9.85 7.95 -14.59
C VAL A 171 11.36 7.93 -14.48
N LYS A 172 12.03 9.09 -14.53
CA LYS A 172 13.48 9.18 -14.38
C LYS A 172 13.96 8.58 -13.05
N LYS A 173 13.32 8.95 -11.94
CA LYS A 173 13.66 8.40 -10.61
C LYS A 173 13.34 6.91 -10.53
N VAL A 174 12.17 6.48 -11.01
CA VAL A 174 11.75 5.08 -10.95
C VAL A 174 12.64 4.19 -11.81
N ASP A 175 12.99 4.61 -13.04
CA ASP A 175 13.90 3.88 -13.93
C ASP A 175 15.28 3.68 -13.28
N GLU A 176 15.81 4.70 -12.60
CA GLU A 176 17.08 4.61 -11.88
C GLU A 176 17.01 3.56 -10.76
N VAL A 177 16.00 3.64 -9.89
CA VAL A 177 15.91 2.74 -8.72
C VAL A 177 15.53 1.32 -9.12
N PHE A 178 14.61 1.13 -10.06
CA PHE A 178 14.18 -0.20 -10.51
C PHE A 178 15.25 -0.90 -11.34
N SER A 179 16.00 -0.17 -12.17
CA SER A 179 17.11 -0.78 -12.92
C SER A 179 18.20 -1.30 -11.99
N ARG A 180 18.57 -0.53 -10.96
CA ARG A 180 19.55 -0.95 -9.94
C ARG A 180 19.05 -2.17 -9.18
N LEU A 181 17.82 -2.13 -8.68
CA LEU A 181 17.22 -3.25 -7.96
C LEU A 181 17.13 -4.52 -8.82
N ARG A 182 16.54 -4.43 -10.03
CA ARG A 182 16.40 -5.56 -10.96
C ARG A 182 17.74 -6.22 -11.27
N SER A 183 18.79 -5.43 -11.51
CA SER A 183 20.13 -5.95 -11.87
C SER A 183 20.74 -6.85 -10.79
N ARG A 184 20.28 -6.71 -9.54
CA ARG A 184 20.72 -7.49 -8.38
C ARG A 184 19.76 -8.63 -8.06
N LEU A 185 18.44 -8.39 -8.14
CA LEU A 185 17.45 -9.39 -7.77
C LEU A 185 17.34 -10.54 -8.79
N VAL A 186 17.43 -10.26 -10.10
CA VAL A 186 17.29 -11.32 -11.13
C VAL A 186 18.38 -12.39 -10.97
N PRO A 187 19.69 -12.07 -10.87
CA PRO A 187 20.72 -13.08 -10.61
C PRO A 187 20.52 -13.84 -9.30
N LEU A 188 20.03 -13.17 -8.24
CA LEU A 188 19.75 -13.82 -6.97
C LEU A 188 18.61 -14.84 -7.09
N VAL A 189 17.53 -14.50 -7.79
CA VAL A 189 16.42 -15.41 -8.09
C VAL A 189 16.91 -16.62 -8.88
N GLU A 190 17.76 -16.43 -9.90
CA GLU A 190 18.36 -17.52 -10.67
C GLU A 190 19.22 -18.44 -9.79
N ALA A 191 20.05 -17.86 -8.93
CA ALA A 191 20.90 -18.61 -8.00
C ALA A 191 20.08 -19.41 -6.98
N ILE A 192 19.02 -18.82 -6.43
CA ILE A 192 18.07 -19.51 -5.53
C ILE A 192 17.38 -20.64 -6.27
N ALA A 193 16.88 -20.42 -7.49
CA ALA A 193 16.21 -21.42 -8.30
C ALA A 193 17.13 -22.64 -8.56
N ALA A 194 18.42 -22.41 -8.79
CA ALA A 194 19.43 -23.44 -9.01
C ALA A 194 19.93 -24.13 -7.72
N SER A 195 19.70 -23.55 -6.54
CA SER A 195 20.19 -24.11 -5.27
C SER A 195 19.50 -25.43 -4.90
N PRO A 196 20.26 -26.47 -4.51
CA PRO A 196 19.68 -27.70 -3.97
C PRO A 196 19.15 -27.55 -2.53
N ASN A 197 19.45 -26.44 -1.84
CA ASN A 197 19.10 -26.22 -0.44
C ASN A 197 17.72 -25.58 -0.28
N LYS A 198 16.68 -26.21 -0.83
CA LYS A 198 15.29 -25.76 -0.71
C LYS A 198 14.72 -26.05 0.69
N PRO A 199 13.93 -25.14 1.28
CA PRO A 199 13.23 -25.43 2.53
C PRO A 199 12.13 -26.48 2.32
N ASP A 200 11.85 -27.27 3.35
CA ASP A 200 10.59 -28.03 3.42
C ASP A 200 9.46 -27.07 3.80
N THR A 201 8.36 -27.11 3.06
CA THR A 201 7.18 -26.26 3.28
C THR A 201 5.92 -27.08 3.55
N GLU A 202 5.99 -28.42 3.54
CA GLU A 202 4.79 -29.28 3.61
C GLU A 202 3.99 -29.06 4.90
N PHE A 203 4.66 -28.76 6.02
CA PHE A 203 4.00 -28.54 7.29
C PHE A 203 3.18 -27.23 7.33
N LEU A 204 3.49 -26.25 6.49
CA LEU A 204 2.70 -25.01 6.37
C LEU A 204 1.32 -25.25 5.75
N ASN A 205 1.18 -26.33 4.99
CA ASN A 205 -0.05 -26.70 4.25
C ASN A 205 -0.94 -27.70 4.99
N ARG A 206 -0.64 -27.97 6.27
CA ARG A 206 -1.53 -28.76 7.14
C ARG A 206 -2.81 -27.97 7.45
N ILE A 207 -3.79 -28.61 8.06
CA ILE A 207 -5.02 -27.93 8.49
C ILE A 207 -4.79 -27.22 9.82
N PHE A 208 -4.97 -25.91 9.84
CA PHE A 208 -4.85 -25.01 10.99
C PHE A 208 -6.22 -24.39 11.31
N GLU A 209 -6.79 -24.74 12.46
CA GLU A 209 -8.12 -24.29 12.86
C GLU A 209 -8.21 -22.76 12.98
N LYS A 210 -9.24 -22.18 12.36
CA LYS A 210 -9.47 -20.73 12.29
C LYS A 210 -9.44 -20.06 13.66
N ASP A 211 -10.18 -20.58 14.64
CA ASP A 211 -10.28 -19.98 15.98
C ASP A 211 -8.92 -19.86 16.68
N GLN A 212 -7.96 -20.72 16.33
CA GLN A 212 -6.60 -20.67 16.87
C GLN A 212 -5.73 -19.68 16.10
N GLN A 213 -5.92 -19.57 14.78
CA GLN A 213 -5.27 -18.53 13.97
C GLN A 213 -5.69 -17.14 14.45
N GLU A 214 -6.98 -16.94 14.71
CA GLU A 214 -7.52 -15.67 15.23
C GLU A 214 -6.91 -15.31 16.59
N LYS A 215 -6.85 -16.26 17.54
CA LYS A 215 -6.23 -16.03 18.85
C LYS A 215 -4.77 -15.64 18.73
N PHE A 216 -4.01 -16.32 17.88
CA PHE A 216 -2.60 -16.01 17.67
C PHE A 216 -2.41 -14.66 16.97
N GLY A 217 -3.24 -14.33 15.98
CA GLY A 217 -3.24 -13.02 15.31
C GLY A 217 -3.49 -11.88 16.28
N LEU A 218 -4.53 -12.00 17.13
CA LEU A 218 -4.84 -11.02 18.19
C LEU A 218 -3.68 -10.87 19.17
N PHE A 219 -3.07 -11.98 19.59
CA PHE A 219 -1.90 -11.97 20.46
C PHE A 219 -0.73 -11.20 19.83
N ILE A 220 -0.37 -11.48 18.58
CA ILE A 220 0.73 -10.79 17.89
C ILE A 220 0.45 -9.29 17.73
N LEU A 221 -0.78 -8.90 17.40
CA LEU A 221 -1.17 -7.48 17.33
C LEU A 221 -0.98 -6.77 18.67
N GLU A 222 -1.36 -7.41 19.78
CA GLU A 222 -1.10 -6.89 21.13
C GLU A 222 0.40 -6.72 21.39
N GLN A 223 1.23 -7.69 20.98
CA GLN A 223 2.69 -7.59 21.13
C GLN A 223 3.29 -6.42 20.33
N MET A 224 2.76 -6.14 19.14
CA MET A 224 3.17 -4.99 18.31
C MET A 224 2.76 -3.64 18.95
N GLY A 225 1.83 -3.66 19.91
CA GLY A 225 1.28 -2.47 20.53
C GLY A 225 0.14 -1.83 19.74
N TYR A 226 -0.61 -2.64 18.96
CA TYR A 226 -1.88 -2.23 18.36
C TYR A 226 -2.91 -1.96 19.47
N ASP A 227 -3.55 -0.80 19.42
CA ASP A 227 -4.51 -0.39 20.45
C ASP A 227 -5.92 -0.88 20.09
N PHE A 228 -6.40 -1.89 20.81
CA PHE A 228 -7.76 -2.45 20.62
C PHE A 228 -8.88 -1.56 21.21
N ASP A 229 -8.56 -0.55 22.03
CA ASP A 229 -9.55 0.47 22.39
C ASP A 229 -9.74 1.50 21.26
N ALA A 230 -8.80 1.55 20.32
CA ALA A 230 -8.79 2.41 19.13
C ALA A 230 -8.87 1.63 17.81
N GLY A 231 -9.34 0.38 17.85
CA GLY A 231 -9.37 -0.48 16.67
C GLY A 231 -9.96 -1.86 16.91
N ARG A 232 -10.09 -2.65 15.83
CA ARG A 232 -10.52 -4.06 15.89
C ARG A 232 -9.99 -4.86 14.71
N LEU A 233 -9.99 -6.19 14.87
CA LEU A 233 -9.69 -7.17 13.84
C LEU A 233 -10.96 -7.89 13.41
N ASP A 234 -11.17 -8.02 12.11
CA ASP A 234 -12.27 -8.76 11.49
C ASP A 234 -11.79 -9.68 10.36
N GLU A 235 -12.66 -10.55 9.89
CA GLU A 235 -12.40 -11.35 8.70
C GLU A 235 -12.92 -10.66 7.44
N SER A 236 -12.15 -10.72 6.36
CA SER A 236 -12.56 -10.32 5.03
C SER A 236 -11.94 -11.24 3.98
N VAL A 237 -12.42 -11.17 2.74
CA VAL A 237 -11.85 -11.98 1.63
C VAL A 237 -10.44 -11.49 1.27
N HIS A 238 -10.24 -10.18 1.24
CA HIS A 238 -8.95 -9.54 0.98
C HIS A 238 -8.60 -8.67 2.20
N PRO A 239 -7.54 -9.02 2.96
CA PRO A 239 -7.07 -8.21 4.08
C PRO A 239 -6.84 -6.75 3.69
N PHE A 240 -7.16 -5.85 4.61
CA PHE A 240 -6.94 -4.41 4.49
C PHE A 240 -7.00 -3.74 5.86
N ALA A 241 -6.35 -2.59 5.97
CA ALA A 241 -6.45 -1.63 7.06
C ALA A 241 -7.24 -0.39 6.62
N THR A 242 -8.02 0.19 7.54
CA THR A 242 -8.73 1.46 7.32
C THR A 242 -8.56 2.36 8.53
N GLY A 243 -7.88 3.49 8.36
CA GLY A 243 -7.87 4.58 9.34
C GLY A 243 -9.10 5.45 9.16
N LEU A 244 -10.14 5.27 10.01
CA LEU A 244 -11.31 6.14 9.99
C LEU A 244 -11.02 7.46 10.70
N ASN A 245 -10.30 7.35 11.81
CA ASN A 245 -9.59 8.41 12.52
C ASN A 245 -8.57 7.74 13.46
N PRO A 246 -7.63 8.47 14.11
CA PRO A 246 -6.62 7.84 14.98
C PRO A 246 -7.19 7.07 16.18
N GLY A 247 -8.47 7.25 16.53
CA GLY A 247 -9.18 6.50 17.57
C GLY A 247 -10.07 5.37 17.05
N ASP A 248 -10.14 5.14 15.73
CA ASP A 248 -10.87 4.03 15.10
C ASP A 248 -10.12 3.60 13.83
N VAL A 249 -9.10 2.78 14.02
CA VAL A 249 -8.31 2.18 12.94
C VAL A 249 -8.59 0.69 12.95
N ARG A 250 -9.16 0.17 11.86
CA ARG A 250 -9.59 -1.23 11.79
C ARG A 250 -8.76 -2.00 10.79
N ILE A 251 -8.56 -3.27 11.08
CA ILE A 251 -7.85 -4.19 10.21
C ILE A 251 -8.69 -5.42 9.94
N THR A 252 -8.45 -6.05 8.79
CA THR A 252 -9.05 -7.33 8.45
C THR A 252 -7.99 -8.35 8.09
N THR A 253 -8.31 -9.63 8.26
CA THR A 253 -7.45 -10.76 7.89
C THR A 253 -8.26 -11.83 7.18
N ASN A 254 -7.58 -12.80 6.56
CA ASN A 254 -8.20 -13.95 5.91
C ASN A 254 -7.57 -15.25 6.43
N TYR A 255 -8.40 -16.13 6.97
CA TYR A 255 -7.99 -17.38 7.59
C TYR A 255 -8.06 -18.53 6.59
N LEU A 256 -6.91 -18.90 6.03
CA LEU A 256 -6.78 -20.09 5.19
C LEU A 256 -6.49 -21.30 6.08
N LEU A 257 -7.37 -22.30 6.03
CA LEU A 257 -7.20 -23.50 6.86
C LEU A 257 -5.96 -24.30 6.45
N ASP A 258 -5.57 -24.24 5.19
CA ASP A 258 -4.42 -24.93 4.60
C ASP A 258 -3.19 -24.02 4.45
N ASN A 259 -3.14 -22.87 5.13
CA ASN A 259 -1.96 -22.02 5.17
C ASN A 259 -1.97 -21.10 6.41
N VAL A 260 -1.32 -21.52 7.49
CA VAL A 260 -1.24 -20.72 8.74
C VAL A 260 -0.54 -19.38 8.54
N THR A 261 0.36 -19.30 7.56
CA THR A 261 1.15 -18.09 7.35
C THR A 261 0.32 -16.95 6.78
N SER A 262 -0.79 -17.27 6.09
CA SER A 262 -1.71 -16.30 5.51
C SER A 262 -2.19 -15.31 6.56
N ALA A 263 -2.88 -15.80 7.60
CA ALA A 263 -3.47 -14.95 8.62
C ALA A 263 -2.41 -14.26 9.50
N VAL A 264 -1.28 -14.92 9.76
CA VAL A 264 -0.19 -14.36 10.57
C VAL A 264 0.45 -13.15 9.88
N PHE A 265 0.85 -13.31 8.62
CA PHE A 265 1.53 -12.24 7.90
C PHE A 265 0.56 -11.15 7.46
N SER A 266 -0.71 -11.45 7.16
CA SER A 266 -1.70 -10.39 6.97
C SER A 266 -1.96 -9.60 8.26
N SER A 267 -2.03 -10.25 9.43
CA SER A 267 -2.15 -9.52 10.70
C SER A 267 -0.94 -8.63 10.99
N LEU A 268 0.29 -9.09 10.71
CA LEU A 268 1.48 -8.25 10.83
C LEU A 268 1.49 -7.09 9.82
N HIS A 269 1.10 -7.36 8.58
CA HIS A 269 1.04 -6.38 7.49
C HIS A 269 0.02 -5.28 7.79
N GLU A 270 -1.24 -5.65 7.99
CA GLU A 270 -2.30 -4.70 8.30
C GLU A 270 -2.09 -4.04 9.67
N GLY A 271 -1.51 -4.76 10.63
CA GLY A 271 -1.09 -4.20 11.91
C GLY A 271 -0.05 -3.09 11.75
N GLY A 272 0.91 -3.24 10.83
CA GLY A 272 1.90 -2.19 10.52
C GLY A 272 1.28 -0.93 9.93
N HIS A 273 0.31 -1.09 9.02
CA HIS A 273 -0.52 0.02 8.54
C HIS A 273 -1.27 0.70 9.68
N ALA A 274 -1.93 -0.10 10.53
CA ALA A 274 -2.72 0.44 11.62
C ALA A 274 -1.89 1.17 12.66
N LEU A 275 -0.68 0.70 12.95
CA LEU A 275 0.25 1.39 13.84
C LEU A 275 0.63 2.77 13.31
N TYR A 276 0.77 2.95 11.99
CA TYR A 276 0.97 4.27 11.42
C TYR A 276 -0.23 5.18 11.74
N GLU A 277 -1.42 4.77 11.34
CA GLU A 277 -2.65 5.56 11.48
C GLU A 277 -3.02 5.88 12.94
N GLN A 278 -2.87 4.91 13.87
CA GLN A 278 -3.16 5.10 15.30
C GLN A 278 -2.24 6.12 15.99
N ASN A 279 -1.06 6.37 15.40
CA ASN A 279 -0.01 7.20 16.02
C ASN A 279 0.21 8.52 15.27
N ILE A 280 -0.67 8.89 14.34
CA ILE A 280 -0.72 10.24 13.76
C ILE A 280 -1.06 11.25 14.85
N ASN A 281 -0.37 12.40 14.84
CA ASN A 281 -0.57 13.42 15.86
C ASN A 281 -2.01 13.93 15.86
N LYS A 282 -2.63 13.95 17.05
CA LYS A 282 -4.02 14.37 17.28
C LYS A 282 -4.30 15.81 16.85
N GLU A 283 -3.28 16.67 16.77
CA GLU A 283 -3.40 18.03 16.24
C GLU A 283 -3.77 18.09 14.75
N LEU A 284 -3.56 17.00 14.00
CA LEU A 284 -3.89 16.92 12.57
C LEU A 284 -5.35 16.47 12.33
N VAL A 285 -6.04 15.94 13.34
CA VAL A 285 -7.39 15.38 13.21
C VAL A 285 -8.37 16.43 12.69
N GLY A 286 -9.22 16.04 11.74
CA GLY A 286 -10.17 16.94 11.07
C GLY A 286 -9.55 17.80 9.95
N THR A 287 -8.29 17.53 9.60
CA THR A 287 -7.58 18.12 8.46
C THR A 287 -7.22 17.03 7.45
N PRO A 288 -6.95 17.37 6.17
CA PRO A 288 -6.50 16.39 5.18
C PRO A 288 -5.12 15.79 5.48
N LEU A 289 -4.41 16.26 6.52
CA LEU A 289 -3.09 15.74 6.90
C LEU A 289 -3.15 14.57 7.88
N ALA A 290 -4.32 14.24 8.44
CA ALA A 290 -4.51 13.12 9.36
C ALA A 290 -4.66 11.79 8.62
N GLN A 291 -3.67 11.45 7.81
CA GLN A 291 -3.53 10.18 7.10
C GLN A 291 -2.04 9.95 6.76
N GLY A 292 -1.70 8.76 6.27
CA GLY A 292 -0.36 8.46 5.76
C GLY A 292 0.15 9.42 4.68
N ALA A 293 1.47 9.64 4.66
CA ALA A 293 2.12 10.62 3.77
C ALA A 293 2.00 10.30 2.27
N SER A 294 2.04 9.01 1.93
CA SER A 294 1.79 8.47 0.60
C SER A 294 1.55 6.97 0.70
N MET A 295 1.13 6.33 -0.40
CA MET A 295 1.02 4.88 -0.46
C MET A 295 2.37 4.18 -0.21
N GLY A 296 3.47 4.74 -0.72
CA GLY A 296 4.81 4.16 -0.49
C GLY A 296 5.24 4.20 0.97
N ILE A 297 5.04 5.31 1.68
CA ILE A 297 5.38 5.41 3.11
C ILE A 297 4.43 4.55 3.96
N HIS A 298 3.16 4.43 3.56
CA HIS A 298 2.21 3.59 4.26
C HIS A 298 2.55 2.10 4.12
N GLU A 299 2.88 1.65 2.89
CA GLU A 299 3.37 0.30 2.59
C GLU A 299 4.71 0.00 3.25
N SER A 300 5.59 0.99 3.43
CA SER A 300 6.85 0.74 4.11
C SER A 300 6.65 0.33 5.57
N GLN A 301 5.59 0.80 6.23
CA GLN A 301 5.29 0.39 7.60
C GLN A 301 4.77 -1.05 7.65
N SER A 302 3.81 -1.39 6.79
CA SER A 302 3.31 -2.77 6.73
C SER A 302 4.41 -3.77 6.40
N ARG A 303 5.28 -3.45 5.43
CA ARG A 303 6.40 -4.32 5.02
C ARG A 303 7.51 -4.42 6.05
N LEU A 304 7.78 -3.35 6.81
CA LEU A 304 8.73 -3.40 7.91
C LEU A 304 8.26 -4.38 9.00
N TRP A 305 6.99 -4.28 9.41
CA TRP A 305 6.40 -5.16 10.43
C TRP A 305 6.21 -6.59 9.92
N GLU A 306 5.69 -6.78 8.71
CA GLU A 306 5.48 -8.09 8.09
C GLU A 306 6.81 -8.81 7.84
N ASN A 307 7.72 -8.19 7.09
CA ASN A 307 8.84 -8.89 6.49
C ASN A 307 10.12 -8.74 7.31
N MET A 308 10.48 -7.50 7.64
CA MET A 308 11.78 -7.22 8.28
C MET A 308 11.79 -7.62 9.76
N ILE A 309 10.64 -7.50 10.43
CA ILE A 309 10.43 -7.98 11.79
C ILE A 309 9.79 -9.38 11.74
N GLY A 310 8.58 -9.49 11.20
CA GLY A 310 7.75 -10.68 11.27
C GLY A 310 8.28 -11.91 10.53
N ARG A 311 9.11 -11.76 9.49
CA ARG A 311 9.79 -12.89 8.81
C ARG A 311 11.25 -13.06 9.24
N SER A 312 11.69 -12.41 10.31
CA SER A 312 13.05 -12.52 10.84
C SER A 312 13.21 -13.72 11.77
N LEU A 313 14.43 -14.30 11.83
CA LEU A 313 14.72 -15.37 12.77
C LEU A 313 14.55 -14.95 14.25
N PRO A 314 15.02 -13.77 14.70
CA PRO A 314 14.78 -13.32 16.08
C PRO A 314 13.31 -13.31 16.49
N PHE A 315 12.41 -12.91 15.58
CA PHE A 315 10.97 -12.89 15.86
C PHE A 315 10.45 -14.30 16.13
N TRP A 316 10.82 -15.26 15.29
CA TRP A 316 10.36 -16.64 15.45
C TRP A 316 11.05 -17.37 16.60
N GLN A 317 12.30 -17.04 16.96
CA GLN A 317 12.92 -17.52 18.19
C GLN A 317 12.07 -17.18 19.43
N ARG A 318 11.38 -16.04 19.41
CA ARG A 318 10.47 -15.62 20.48
C ARG A 318 9.09 -16.28 20.39
N TYR A 319 8.46 -16.23 19.22
CA TYR A 319 7.00 -16.49 19.08
C TYR A 319 6.65 -17.88 18.53
N PHE A 320 7.62 -18.65 18.05
CA PHE A 320 7.34 -19.96 17.46
C PHE A 320 6.77 -20.96 18.47
N ASN A 321 7.24 -20.95 19.72
CA ASN A 321 6.68 -21.79 20.78
C ASN A 321 5.22 -21.41 21.11
N ASP A 322 4.87 -20.13 21.04
CA ASP A 322 3.47 -19.68 21.21
C ASP A 322 2.61 -20.22 20.06
N LEU A 323 3.09 -20.16 18.81
CA LEU A 323 2.42 -20.75 17.65
C LEU A 323 2.26 -22.28 17.79
N GLN A 324 3.29 -22.98 18.27
CA GLN A 324 3.23 -24.43 18.51
C GLN A 324 2.16 -24.81 19.55
N GLN A 325 1.93 -23.97 20.57
CA GLN A 325 0.88 -24.23 21.57
C GLN A 325 -0.53 -24.16 20.97
N HIS A 326 -0.72 -23.31 19.96
CA HIS A 326 -1.98 -23.25 19.20
C HIS A 326 -2.14 -24.43 18.23
N PHE A 327 -1.05 -24.99 17.73
CA PHE A 327 -1.04 -26.04 16.69
C PHE A 327 -0.08 -27.20 16.97
N PRO A 328 -0.24 -27.93 18.10
CA PRO A 328 0.73 -28.93 18.52
C PRO A 328 0.79 -30.12 17.55
N ALA A 329 -0.34 -30.57 17.02
CA ALA A 329 -0.36 -31.71 16.08
C ALA A 329 0.38 -31.39 14.76
N GLN A 330 0.32 -30.12 14.34
CA GLN A 330 0.89 -29.64 13.09
C GLN A 330 2.37 -29.33 13.23
N LEU A 331 2.81 -28.79 14.36
CA LEU A 331 4.14 -28.18 14.52
C LEU A 331 5.06 -28.84 15.56
N VAL A 332 4.65 -29.88 16.29
CA VAL A 332 5.46 -30.50 17.38
C VAL A 332 6.85 -31.00 16.95
N ASN A 333 7.02 -31.40 15.69
CA ASN A 333 8.29 -31.90 15.16
C ASN A 333 8.97 -30.90 14.20
N VAL A 334 8.55 -29.63 14.23
CA VAL A 334 9.12 -28.57 13.42
C VAL A 334 10.03 -27.74 14.33
N GLU A 335 11.29 -27.59 13.96
CA GLU A 335 12.23 -26.71 14.65
C GLU A 335 12.06 -25.26 14.15
N VAL A 336 12.43 -24.28 14.97
CA VAL A 336 12.23 -22.86 14.63
C VAL A 336 13.02 -22.44 13.39
N GLU A 337 14.21 -23.00 13.18
CA GLU A 337 15.02 -22.75 11.99
C GLU A 337 14.36 -23.29 10.72
N ASP A 338 13.70 -24.46 10.80
CA ASP A 338 12.97 -25.03 9.65
C ASP A 338 11.74 -24.19 9.33
N PHE A 339 11.01 -23.75 10.36
CA PHE A 339 9.89 -22.82 10.20
C PHE A 339 10.35 -21.50 9.54
N TYR A 340 11.42 -20.88 10.06
CA TYR A 340 12.00 -19.65 9.51
C TYR A 340 12.42 -19.81 8.04
N ARG A 341 13.01 -20.95 7.68
CA ARG A 341 13.36 -21.25 6.29
C ARG A 341 12.12 -21.41 5.41
N ALA A 342 11.07 -22.06 5.90
CA ALA A 342 9.84 -22.33 5.15
C ALA A 342 9.02 -21.06 4.85
N ILE A 343 8.85 -20.17 5.83
CA ILE A 343 8.11 -18.91 5.65
C ILE A 343 8.83 -17.90 4.73
N ASN A 344 10.12 -18.14 4.46
CA ASN A 344 10.95 -17.38 3.53
C ASN A 344 11.28 -18.23 2.28
N ASN A 345 10.39 -19.15 1.91
CA ASN A 345 10.49 -19.85 0.65
C ASN A 345 10.35 -18.88 -0.52
N VAL A 346 11.13 -19.10 -1.58
CA VAL A 346 11.18 -18.27 -2.79
C VAL A 346 10.88 -19.16 -3.97
N SER A 347 9.91 -18.73 -4.77
CA SER A 347 9.53 -19.44 -5.98
C SER A 347 8.95 -18.47 -6.99
N ASN A 348 9.39 -18.58 -8.24
CA ASN A 348 8.80 -17.83 -9.34
C ASN A 348 7.34 -18.26 -9.48
N SER A 349 6.42 -17.32 -9.26
CA SER A 349 4.98 -17.54 -9.30
C SER A 349 4.33 -16.54 -10.25
N PHE A 350 3.08 -16.79 -10.63
CA PHE A 350 2.35 -15.86 -11.49
C PHE A 350 1.67 -14.75 -10.69
N ILE A 351 1.19 -15.05 -9.49
CA ILE A 351 0.31 -14.17 -8.71
C ILE A 351 1.14 -13.29 -7.77
N ARG A 352 1.15 -11.98 -8.06
CA ARG A 352 1.87 -10.94 -7.31
C ARG A 352 1.50 -10.91 -5.83
N ILE A 353 0.21 -10.98 -5.51
CA ILE A 353 -0.26 -10.91 -4.11
C ILE A 353 0.11 -12.15 -3.29
N GLU A 354 0.57 -13.21 -3.96
CA GLU A 354 1.06 -14.47 -3.35
C GLU A 354 2.58 -14.61 -3.51
N ALA A 355 3.26 -13.63 -4.12
CA ALA A 355 4.69 -13.69 -4.38
C ALA A 355 5.50 -13.54 -3.08
N ASP A 356 6.65 -14.20 -3.05
CA ASP A 356 7.59 -14.06 -1.96
C ASP A 356 8.26 -12.68 -1.93
N GLU A 357 8.89 -12.35 -0.81
CA GLU A 357 9.51 -11.03 -0.57
C GLU A 357 10.54 -10.62 -1.64
N LEU A 358 11.24 -11.59 -2.25
CA LEU A 358 12.23 -11.33 -3.28
C LEU A 358 11.56 -11.09 -4.63
N THR A 359 10.73 -12.03 -5.09
CA THR A 359 10.13 -11.99 -6.42
C THR A 359 9.03 -10.93 -6.55
N TYR A 360 8.38 -10.52 -5.46
CA TYR A 360 7.33 -9.49 -5.42
C TYR A 360 7.73 -8.20 -6.14
N ASN A 361 8.97 -7.72 -5.93
CA ASN A 361 9.45 -6.49 -6.55
C ASN A 361 9.54 -6.60 -8.08
N LEU A 362 9.84 -7.78 -8.61
CA LEU A 362 9.89 -8.02 -10.05
C LEU A 362 8.49 -7.93 -10.67
N HIS A 363 7.45 -8.44 -10.00
CA HIS A 363 6.06 -8.27 -10.45
C HIS A 363 5.65 -6.80 -10.57
N ILE A 364 6.13 -5.95 -9.66
CA ILE A 364 5.88 -4.50 -9.70
C ILE A 364 6.62 -3.84 -10.86
N ILE A 365 7.90 -4.17 -11.05
CA ILE A 365 8.72 -3.64 -12.15
C ILE A 365 8.08 -3.95 -13.51
N ILE A 366 7.57 -5.17 -13.69
CA ILE A 366 6.86 -5.56 -14.92
C ILE A 366 5.69 -4.62 -15.21
N ARG A 367 4.83 -4.37 -14.22
CA ARG A 367 3.63 -3.53 -14.37
C ARG A 367 4.02 -2.08 -14.63
N TYR A 368 4.98 -1.55 -13.88
CA TYR A 368 5.50 -0.20 -14.10
C TYR A 368 6.02 0.00 -15.53
N GLU A 369 6.81 -0.94 -16.04
CA GLU A 369 7.35 -0.84 -17.40
C GLU A 369 6.25 -0.92 -18.46
N ILE A 370 5.23 -1.76 -18.25
CA ILE A 370 4.06 -1.83 -19.14
C ILE A 370 3.26 -0.52 -19.12
N GLU A 371 3.02 0.07 -17.96
CA GLU A 371 2.33 1.36 -17.88
C GLU A 371 3.12 2.49 -18.56
N LYS A 372 4.45 2.49 -18.39
CA LYS A 372 5.33 3.41 -19.11
C LYS A 372 5.17 3.23 -20.63
N LEU A 373 5.13 1.99 -21.11
CA LEU A 373 4.90 1.69 -22.53
C LEU A 373 3.54 2.21 -23.01
N ILE A 374 2.47 2.10 -22.21
CA ILE A 374 1.13 2.60 -22.56
C ILE A 374 1.11 4.13 -22.70
N PHE A 375 1.63 4.85 -21.70
CA PHE A 375 1.44 6.30 -21.60
C PHE A 375 2.52 7.14 -22.26
N ASN A 376 3.75 6.64 -22.35
CA ASN A 376 4.88 7.37 -22.94
C ASN A 376 5.25 6.86 -24.33
N GLU A 377 5.03 5.57 -24.63
CA GLU A 377 5.51 4.94 -25.88
C GLU A 377 4.37 4.49 -26.81
N GLY A 378 3.11 4.60 -26.38
CA GLY A 378 1.94 4.35 -27.22
C GLY A 378 1.62 2.87 -27.46
N LEU A 379 1.96 1.99 -26.52
CA LEU A 379 1.55 0.58 -26.56
C LEU A 379 0.03 0.45 -26.66
N ASP A 380 -0.44 -0.33 -27.63
CA ASP A 380 -1.85 -0.64 -27.84
C ASP A 380 -2.30 -1.70 -26.83
N VAL A 381 -3.48 -1.52 -26.24
CA VAL A 381 -4.03 -2.40 -25.19
C VAL A 381 -4.18 -3.84 -25.70
N LYS A 382 -4.49 -4.02 -26.98
CA LYS A 382 -4.61 -5.35 -27.60
C LYS A 382 -3.32 -6.19 -27.52
N ASP A 383 -2.17 -5.53 -27.42
CA ASP A 383 -0.85 -6.17 -27.42
C ASP A 383 -0.38 -6.51 -25.99
N LEU A 384 -1.13 -6.10 -24.95
CA LEU A 384 -0.75 -6.32 -23.55
C LEU A 384 -0.53 -7.78 -23.17
N PRO A 385 -1.34 -8.77 -23.59
CA PRO A 385 -1.08 -10.18 -23.25
C PRO A 385 0.32 -10.63 -23.68
N ALA A 386 0.73 -10.27 -24.90
CA ALA A 386 2.03 -10.64 -25.44
C ALA A 386 3.18 -9.94 -24.70
N VAL A 387 3.06 -8.63 -24.44
CA VAL A 387 4.07 -7.85 -23.71
C VAL A 387 4.19 -8.34 -22.26
N TRP A 388 3.08 -8.60 -21.60
CA TRP A 388 3.05 -9.14 -20.24
C TRP A 388 3.79 -10.47 -20.15
N ASN A 389 3.46 -11.41 -21.04
CA ASN A 389 4.08 -12.74 -21.07
C ASN A 389 5.58 -12.65 -21.35
N ALA A 390 6.00 -11.79 -22.27
CA ALA A 390 7.42 -11.56 -22.55
C ALA A 390 8.16 -11.02 -21.31
N LYS A 391 7.58 -10.05 -20.59
CA LYS A 391 8.16 -9.48 -19.37
C LYS A 391 8.25 -10.49 -18.22
N TYR A 392 7.23 -11.33 -18.01
CA TYR A 392 7.27 -12.41 -17.02
C TYR A 392 8.34 -13.44 -17.37
N GLN A 393 8.48 -13.79 -18.65
CA GLN A 393 9.54 -14.70 -19.08
C GLN A 393 10.93 -14.09 -18.88
N GLU A 394 11.10 -12.80 -19.14
CA GLU A 394 12.35 -12.07 -19.00
C GLU A 394 12.81 -11.99 -17.54
N TYR A 395 11.92 -11.66 -16.60
CA TYR A 395 12.31 -11.37 -15.20
C TYR A 395 12.08 -12.52 -14.22
N LEU A 396 11.11 -13.40 -14.51
CA LEU A 396 10.75 -14.53 -13.63
C LEU A 396 10.97 -15.88 -14.32
N GLY A 397 11.43 -15.93 -15.57
CA GLY A 397 11.73 -17.18 -16.27
C GLY A 397 10.50 -18.06 -16.56
N ILE A 398 9.29 -17.55 -16.36
CA ILE A 398 8.02 -18.27 -16.50
C ILE A 398 7.05 -17.49 -17.38
N THR A 399 6.16 -18.20 -18.08
CA THR A 399 5.10 -17.60 -18.89
C THR A 399 3.74 -18.02 -18.34
N PRO A 400 2.83 -17.08 -18.03
CA PRO A 400 1.47 -17.42 -17.62
C PRO A 400 0.77 -18.30 -18.67
N PRO A 401 0.13 -19.41 -18.28
CA PRO A 401 -0.55 -20.29 -19.25
C PRO A 401 -1.91 -19.73 -19.71
N THR A 402 -2.42 -18.71 -19.04
CA THR A 402 -3.72 -18.06 -19.28
C THR A 402 -3.61 -16.57 -18.98
N ASP A 403 -4.44 -15.74 -19.60
CA ASP A 403 -4.54 -14.31 -19.29
C ASP A 403 -5.09 -14.07 -17.88
N SER A 404 -5.90 -14.98 -17.33
CA SER A 404 -6.37 -14.95 -15.93
C SER A 404 -5.23 -14.93 -14.90
N LEU A 405 -4.14 -15.66 -15.20
CA LEU A 405 -2.89 -15.66 -14.44
C LEU A 405 -1.88 -14.62 -14.98
N GLY A 406 -2.12 -14.12 -16.19
CA GLY A 406 -1.34 -13.10 -16.89
C GLY A 406 -1.93 -11.71 -16.71
N VAL A 407 -2.20 -11.03 -17.82
CA VAL A 407 -2.60 -9.61 -17.84
C VAL A 407 -3.90 -9.29 -17.08
N LEU A 408 -4.83 -10.25 -16.92
CA LEU A 408 -6.08 -10.07 -16.16
C LEU A 408 -5.91 -10.31 -14.66
N GLN A 409 -4.68 -10.55 -14.20
CA GLN A 409 -4.43 -10.95 -12.82
C GLN A 409 -4.94 -9.94 -11.79
N ASP A 410 -4.68 -8.66 -12.03
CA ASP A 410 -4.91 -7.56 -11.10
C ASP A 410 -6.06 -6.66 -11.57
N VAL A 411 -6.83 -6.13 -10.61
CA VAL A 411 -8.00 -5.27 -10.88
C VAL A 411 -7.64 -3.83 -11.26
N HIS A 412 -6.50 -3.31 -10.80
CA HIS A 412 -6.11 -1.88 -10.84
C HIS A 412 -6.41 -1.18 -12.18
N TRP A 413 -6.01 -1.76 -13.31
CA TRP A 413 -6.22 -1.14 -14.62
C TRP A 413 -7.69 -1.06 -15.04
N SER A 414 -8.55 -1.94 -14.51
CA SER A 414 -10.00 -1.90 -14.78
C SER A 414 -10.69 -0.70 -14.11
N GLY A 415 -10.22 -0.28 -12.93
CA GLY A 415 -10.65 0.94 -12.24
C GLY A 415 -9.88 2.20 -12.68
N GLY A 416 -8.83 2.02 -13.48
CA GLY A 416 -7.97 3.08 -14.01
C GLY A 416 -6.87 3.55 -13.05
N ASP A 417 -6.46 2.72 -12.09
CA ASP A 417 -5.38 3.00 -11.14
C ASP A 417 -3.98 2.84 -11.77
N PHE A 418 -3.71 3.66 -12.78
CA PHE A 418 -2.41 3.76 -13.44
C PHE A 418 -1.50 4.74 -12.71
N GLY A 419 -0.23 4.39 -12.53
CA GLY A 419 0.76 5.08 -11.69
C GLY A 419 0.82 4.53 -10.26
N TYR A 420 -0.07 3.60 -9.91
CA TYR A 420 -0.22 3.08 -8.56
C TYR A 420 0.85 2.03 -8.21
N PHE A 421 1.11 1.04 -9.07
CA PHE A 421 1.90 -0.15 -8.69
C PHE A 421 3.30 0.18 -8.19
N ALA A 422 3.94 1.23 -8.70
CA ALA A 422 5.29 1.62 -8.29
C ALA A 422 5.39 1.85 -6.76
N SER A 423 4.32 2.35 -6.14
CA SER A 423 4.25 2.60 -4.70
C SER A 423 4.53 1.36 -3.84
N TYR A 424 4.15 0.17 -4.30
CA TYR A 424 4.38 -1.07 -3.56
C TYR A 424 5.88 -1.40 -3.41
N SER A 425 6.64 -1.31 -4.50
CA SER A 425 8.08 -1.60 -4.44
C SER A 425 8.85 -0.47 -3.75
N LEU A 426 8.38 0.78 -3.88
CA LEU A 426 8.91 1.90 -3.09
C LEU A 426 8.74 1.65 -1.58
N GLY A 427 7.60 1.10 -1.15
CA GLY A 427 7.38 0.70 0.24
C GLY A 427 8.44 -0.28 0.77
N ASN A 428 8.77 -1.32 0.00
CA ASN A 428 9.86 -2.24 0.37
C ASN A 428 11.22 -1.54 0.48
N MET A 429 11.53 -0.62 -0.44
CA MET A 429 12.80 0.12 -0.42
C MET A 429 12.90 1.08 0.77
N TYR A 430 11.84 1.84 1.02
CA TYR A 430 11.73 2.72 2.18
C TYR A 430 11.86 1.91 3.48
N ALA A 431 11.18 0.78 3.60
CA ALA A 431 11.27 -0.10 4.77
C ALA A 431 12.71 -0.54 5.04
N ALA A 432 13.44 -0.95 4.00
CA ALA A 432 14.82 -1.45 4.14
C ALA A 432 15.78 -0.33 4.53
N GLN A 433 15.60 0.86 3.94
CA GLN A 433 16.39 2.04 4.25
C GLN A 433 16.13 2.53 5.69
N MET A 434 14.86 2.57 6.10
CA MET A 434 14.46 2.88 7.48
C MET A 434 15.03 1.85 8.46
N LEU A 435 14.95 0.54 8.16
CA LEU A 435 15.50 -0.53 8.98
C LEU A 435 17.00 -0.35 9.23
N ASN A 436 17.75 0.03 8.20
CA ASN A 436 19.19 0.30 8.33
C ASN A 436 19.47 1.46 9.31
N THR A 437 18.71 2.55 9.23
CA THR A 437 18.83 3.64 10.20
C THR A 437 18.41 3.19 11.60
N LEU A 438 17.28 2.50 11.70
CA LEU A 438 16.74 2.03 12.97
C LEU A 438 17.75 1.16 13.70
N ARG A 439 18.42 0.22 13.01
CA ARG A 439 19.52 -0.59 13.60
C ARG A 439 20.75 0.23 14.02
N LYS A 440 21.03 1.35 13.36
CA LYS A 440 22.14 2.25 13.74
C LYS A 440 21.80 3.05 15.00
N GLU A 441 20.57 3.51 15.12
CA GLU A 441 20.10 4.31 16.26
C GLU A 441 19.71 3.45 17.47
N LEU A 442 19.27 2.21 17.23
CA LEU A 442 18.86 1.23 18.23
C LEU A 442 19.67 -0.07 18.08
N PRO A 443 20.92 -0.12 18.57
CA PRO A 443 21.79 -1.30 18.44
C PRO A 443 21.20 -2.59 19.03
N GLU A 444 20.30 -2.47 20.02
CA GLU A 444 19.60 -3.57 20.68
C GLU A 444 18.40 -4.11 19.88
N PHE A 445 18.14 -3.58 18.67
CA PHE A 445 16.96 -3.92 17.87
C PHE A 445 16.70 -5.42 17.73
N ASP A 446 17.69 -6.20 17.28
CA ASP A 446 17.51 -7.64 17.06
C ASP A 446 17.35 -8.39 18.41
N GLU A 447 17.98 -7.92 19.49
CA GLU A 447 17.84 -8.48 20.84
C GLU A 447 16.44 -8.23 21.42
N TRP A 448 15.88 -7.03 21.19
CA TRP A 448 14.53 -6.69 21.58
C TRP A 448 13.49 -7.55 20.87
N ILE A 449 13.66 -7.79 19.56
CA ILE A 449 12.78 -8.71 18.82
C ILE A 449 12.87 -10.12 19.42
N ALA A 450 14.08 -10.65 19.65
CA ALA A 450 14.26 -11.98 20.26
C ALA A 450 13.69 -12.08 21.68
N ALA A 451 13.61 -10.97 22.42
CA ALA A 451 12.98 -10.90 23.74
C ALA A 451 11.46 -10.66 23.70
N GLY A 452 10.90 -10.34 22.52
CA GLY A 452 9.49 -9.94 22.35
C GLY A 452 9.17 -8.52 22.82
N ASN A 453 10.17 -7.65 22.95
CA ASN A 453 10.01 -6.24 23.33
C ASN A 453 9.88 -5.36 22.08
N LEU A 454 8.70 -5.33 21.45
CA LEU A 454 8.51 -4.61 20.17
C LEU A 454 8.17 -3.12 20.35
N LEU A 455 7.80 -2.68 21.55
CA LEU A 455 7.33 -1.31 21.80
C LEU A 455 8.37 -0.22 21.51
N PRO A 456 9.67 -0.37 21.85
CA PRO A 456 10.67 0.65 21.49
C PRO A 456 10.79 0.88 19.98
N ILE A 457 10.54 -0.15 19.17
CA ILE A 457 10.54 -0.06 17.70
C ILE A 457 9.36 0.81 17.26
N LYS A 458 8.15 0.52 17.77
CA LYS A 458 6.95 1.34 17.53
C LYS A 458 7.18 2.79 17.96
N GLU A 459 7.73 3.03 19.15
CA GLU A 459 7.99 4.38 19.67
C GLU A 459 8.92 5.18 18.76
N TRP A 460 9.99 4.55 18.27
CA TRP A 460 10.90 5.17 17.31
C TRP A 460 10.19 5.51 16.00
N LEU A 461 9.40 4.57 15.45
CA LEU A 461 8.63 4.82 14.23
C LEU A 461 7.58 5.94 14.44
N THR A 462 6.95 6.01 15.62
CA THR A 462 6.04 7.09 15.97
C THR A 462 6.73 8.44 15.96
N ASP A 463 7.88 8.55 16.62
CA ASP A 463 8.66 9.79 16.69
C ASP A 463 9.17 10.22 15.32
N LYS A 464 9.71 9.28 14.53
CA LYS A 464 10.39 9.61 13.28
C LYS A 464 9.45 9.76 12.08
N ILE A 465 8.29 9.10 12.11
CA ILE A 465 7.44 8.93 10.93
C ILE A 465 5.97 9.18 11.27
N TYR A 466 5.39 8.43 12.21
CA TYR A 466 3.92 8.35 12.31
C TYR A 466 3.27 9.66 12.71
N GLN A 467 3.86 10.37 13.68
CA GLN A 467 3.27 11.60 14.22
C GLN A 467 3.03 12.67 13.15
N TYR A 468 3.78 12.64 12.05
CA TYR A 468 3.72 13.65 11.01
C TYR A 468 2.51 13.49 10.07
N GLY A 469 1.85 12.33 10.01
CA GLY A 469 0.82 12.07 9.00
C GLY A 469 1.29 12.48 7.59
N GLN A 470 0.48 13.29 6.89
CA GLN A 470 0.82 13.84 5.57
C GLN A 470 1.44 15.25 5.62
N SER A 471 1.85 15.74 6.79
CA SER A 471 2.47 17.07 6.92
C SER A 471 3.83 17.18 6.22
N LEU A 472 4.52 16.06 6.04
CA LEU A 472 5.76 15.93 5.29
C LEU A 472 5.54 15.13 4.00
N THR A 473 6.28 15.47 2.94
CA THR A 473 6.34 14.64 1.73
C THR A 473 7.16 13.37 1.98
N PRO A 474 6.97 12.29 1.19
CA PRO A 474 7.75 11.06 1.32
C PRO A 474 9.26 11.30 1.27
N SER A 475 9.73 12.14 0.33
CA SER A 475 11.16 12.48 0.24
C SER A 475 11.67 13.20 1.48
N GLN A 476 10.88 14.11 2.07
CA GLN A 476 11.26 14.79 3.32
C GLN A 476 11.34 13.81 4.49
N ILE A 477 10.39 12.88 4.61
CA ILE A 477 10.42 11.84 5.66
C ILE A 477 11.71 11.03 5.52
N ILE A 478 12.00 10.53 4.32
CA ILE A 478 13.17 9.66 4.11
C ILE A 478 14.49 10.40 4.33
N GLU A 479 14.63 11.63 3.84
CA GLU A 479 15.82 12.43 4.10
C GLU A 479 16.00 12.77 5.58
N GLN A 480 14.93 13.11 6.30
CA GLN A 480 14.99 13.41 7.74
C GLN A 480 15.32 12.18 8.58
N VAL A 481 14.72 11.04 8.25
CA VAL A 481 14.91 9.80 9.01
C VAL A 481 16.26 9.17 8.68
N THR A 482 16.68 9.18 7.42
CA THR A 482 17.80 8.33 6.96
C THR A 482 19.05 9.11 6.57
N GLY A 483 18.92 10.44 6.42
CA GLY A 483 20.03 11.33 6.08
C GLY A 483 20.36 11.37 4.58
N GLU A 484 19.65 10.61 3.74
CA GLU A 484 19.84 10.58 2.29
C GLU A 484 18.51 10.34 1.56
N PRO A 485 18.42 10.65 0.24
CA PRO A 485 17.27 10.29 -0.59
C PRO A 485 17.05 8.76 -0.68
N LEU A 486 15.96 8.35 -1.32
CA LEU A 486 15.69 6.92 -1.56
C LEU A 486 16.87 6.22 -2.23
N ASN A 487 17.33 5.13 -1.60
CA ASN A 487 18.43 4.32 -2.10
C ASN A 487 18.01 2.83 -2.14
N PRO A 488 17.80 2.25 -3.35
CA PRO A 488 17.34 0.87 -3.49
C PRO A 488 18.35 -0.18 -3.02
N ASP A 489 19.62 0.20 -2.84
CA ASP A 489 20.67 -0.74 -2.43
C ASP A 489 20.42 -1.31 -1.04
N TYR A 490 19.75 -0.58 -0.14
CA TYR A 490 19.40 -1.11 1.17
C TYR A 490 18.48 -2.33 1.09
N LEU A 491 17.50 -2.31 0.18
CA LEU A 491 16.62 -3.46 -0.05
C LEU A 491 17.39 -4.61 -0.70
N ALA A 492 18.20 -4.31 -1.72
CA ALA A 492 18.98 -5.33 -2.39
C ALA A 492 19.99 -6.01 -1.44
N ASP A 493 20.70 -5.24 -0.62
CA ASP A 493 21.63 -5.75 0.41
C ASP A 493 20.91 -6.62 1.45
N TYR A 494 19.73 -6.18 1.91
CA TYR A 494 18.90 -6.94 2.84
C TYR A 494 18.50 -8.30 2.25
N LEU A 495 17.96 -8.30 1.02
CA LEU A 495 17.50 -9.51 0.35
C LEU A 495 18.67 -10.44 0.02
N GLU A 496 19.76 -9.94 -0.54
CA GLU A 496 20.95 -10.74 -0.87
C GLU A 496 21.52 -11.40 0.38
N LYS A 497 21.70 -10.65 1.48
CA LYS A 497 22.19 -11.21 2.73
C LYS A 497 21.29 -12.32 3.24
N LYS A 498 19.98 -12.05 3.35
CA LYS A 498 18.99 -12.99 3.88
C LYS A 498 18.92 -14.27 3.04
N TYR A 499 18.81 -14.14 1.73
CA TYR A 499 18.57 -15.28 0.86
C TYR A 499 19.83 -16.07 0.50
N THR A 500 21.01 -15.45 0.50
CA THR A 500 22.30 -16.17 0.42
C THR A 500 22.46 -17.11 1.61
N GLU A 501 22.11 -16.65 2.82
CA GLU A 501 22.14 -17.48 4.03
C GLU A 501 21.11 -18.62 3.97
N LEU A 502 19.86 -18.31 3.64
CA LEU A 502 18.77 -19.29 3.59
C LEU A 502 19.02 -20.41 2.57
N TYR A 503 19.48 -20.06 1.37
CA TYR A 503 19.70 -21.01 0.27
C TYR A 503 21.15 -21.51 0.15
N LYS A 504 22.04 -21.09 1.06
CA LYS A 504 23.46 -21.48 1.10
C LYS A 504 24.15 -21.29 -0.26
N LEU A 505 24.04 -20.08 -0.81
CA LEU A 505 24.56 -19.71 -2.13
C LEU A 505 26.06 -19.42 -2.11
#